data_AF-A0A8J3HUJ9-F1
#
_entry.id   AF-A0A8J3HUJ9-F1
#
_cell.length_a   1.000
_cell.length_b   1.000
_cell.length_c   1.000
_cell.angle_alpha   90.00
_cell.angle_beta   90.00
_cell.angle_gamma   90.00
#
_symmetry.space_group_name_H-M   'P 1'
#
loop_
_entity.id
_entity.type
_entity.pdbx_description
1 polymer ?
#
loop_
_entity_poly.entity_id
_entity_poly.type
_entity_poly.pdbx_seq_one_letter_code
_entity_poly.pdbx_strand_id
1 'polypeptide(L)'
;MATTQIQAYATYTRDNFDTLLERYRSALKDLGCHDQGVLQWLAELHWPQSEDDSFGDIYPAEFTLTPTASITLVCTGIDVALYPDIGAPTLEEEPASWIGINLQFESETLQEEIHSVYKSGIGGAIWHTLRTLAKAFPELGVYFTEEWQENRSWRSIVEEAGDPWAFELAIFPRKLAPFFESVPAGFDGTVTKEGFGFAQSNRWSIAPWTEAE
;
A
#
# COMPACT_ATOMS: atom_id res chain seq x y z
N MET A 1 15.68 -13.45 -1.04
CA MET A 1 15.71 -12.13 -0.39
C MET A 1 14.31 -11.86 0.12
N ALA A 2 14.17 -11.39 1.35
CA ALA A 2 12.86 -11.01 1.88
C ALA A 2 12.47 -9.66 1.26
N THR A 3 11.23 -9.55 0.79
CA THR A 3 10.67 -8.29 0.28
C THR A 3 9.50 -7.92 1.16
N THR A 4 9.37 -6.64 1.42
CA THR A 4 8.19 -6.03 2.01
C THR A 4 7.60 -5.04 1.02
N GLN A 5 6.34 -4.72 1.16
CA GLN A 5 5.64 -3.87 0.21
C GLN A 5 4.63 -2.96 0.87
N ILE A 6 4.42 -1.80 0.23
CA ILE A 6 3.27 -0.95 0.50
C ILE A 6 2.21 -1.24 -0.55
N GLN A 7 1.01 -1.61 -0.10
CA GLN A 7 -0.12 -1.98 -0.96
C GLN A 7 -1.23 -0.93 -0.82
N ALA A 8 -1.74 -0.44 -1.95
CA ALA A 8 -2.93 0.39 -2.04
C ALA A 8 -3.92 -0.21 -3.03
N TYR A 9 -5.22 0.02 -2.81
CA TYR A 9 -6.27 -0.52 -3.66
C TYR A 9 -7.27 0.56 -4.03
N ALA A 10 -7.78 0.48 -5.25
CA ALA A 10 -8.87 1.34 -5.72
C ALA A 10 -9.81 0.57 -6.65
N THR A 11 -11.05 1.04 -6.73
CA THR A 11 -12.02 0.53 -7.69
C THR A 11 -11.70 1.08 -9.07
N TYR A 12 -11.75 0.24 -10.09
CA TYR A 12 -11.45 0.64 -11.46
C TYR A 12 -12.61 0.34 -12.41
N THR A 13 -12.65 1.12 -13.49
CA THR A 13 -13.47 0.92 -14.68
C THR A 13 -12.62 1.33 -15.88
N ARG A 14 -13.03 0.93 -17.08
CA ARG A 14 -12.33 1.36 -18.30
C ARG A 14 -12.23 2.88 -18.41
N ASP A 15 -13.28 3.59 -17.98
CA ASP A 15 -13.37 5.04 -18.10
C ASP A 15 -12.49 5.80 -17.09
N ASN A 16 -12.12 5.17 -15.97
CA ASN A 16 -11.33 5.83 -14.91
C ASN A 16 -9.88 5.35 -14.82
N PHE A 17 -9.47 4.32 -15.58
CA PHE A 17 -8.17 3.68 -15.47
C PHE A 17 -7.00 4.66 -15.62
N ASP A 18 -7.00 5.47 -16.69
CA ASP A 18 -5.94 6.46 -16.93
C ASP A 18 -5.89 7.53 -15.81
N THR A 19 -7.06 7.91 -15.28
CA THR A 19 -7.15 8.86 -14.16
C THR A 19 -6.59 8.26 -12.86
N LEU A 20 -6.78 6.96 -12.66
CA LEU A 20 -6.26 6.23 -11.51
C LEU A 20 -4.73 6.13 -11.57
N LEU A 21 -4.18 5.81 -12.75
CA LEU A 21 -2.74 5.82 -12.98
C LEU A 21 -2.14 7.22 -12.81
N GLU A 22 -2.83 8.27 -13.25
CA GLU A 22 -2.39 9.65 -13.01
C GLU A 22 -2.40 10.03 -11.52
N ARG A 23 -3.43 9.61 -10.77
CA ARG A 23 -3.46 9.77 -9.30
C ARG A 23 -2.24 9.12 -8.67
N TYR A 24 -1.89 7.91 -9.09
CA TYR A 24 -0.72 7.21 -8.55
C TYR A 24 0.58 7.94 -8.91
N ARG A 25 0.72 8.35 -10.18
CA ARG A 25 1.87 9.11 -10.65
C ARG A 25 2.05 10.43 -9.89
N SER A 26 0.96 11.12 -9.58
CA SER A 26 0.97 12.32 -8.74
C SER A 26 1.40 12.00 -7.31
N ALA A 27 0.90 10.93 -6.72
CA ALA A 27 1.29 10.50 -5.38
C ALA A 27 2.79 10.17 -5.31
N LEU A 28 3.36 9.50 -6.32
CA LEU A 28 4.80 9.25 -6.38
C LEU A 28 5.61 10.54 -6.48
N LYS A 29 5.16 11.53 -7.26
CA LYS A 29 5.81 12.84 -7.33
C LYS A 29 5.75 13.58 -5.99
N ASP A 30 4.62 13.52 -5.29
CA ASP A 30 4.46 14.09 -3.95
C ASP A 30 5.40 13.42 -2.93
N LEU A 31 5.76 12.15 -3.16
CA LEU A 31 6.75 11.38 -2.41
C LEU A 31 8.21 11.63 -2.86
N GLY A 32 8.44 12.63 -3.71
CA GLY A 32 9.79 12.97 -4.19
C GLY A 32 10.33 12.04 -5.26
N CYS A 33 9.50 11.23 -5.93
CA CYS A 33 9.93 10.44 -7.08
C CYS A 33 10.26 11.35 -8.27
N HIS A 34 11.49 11.24 -8.77
CA HIS A 34 11.96 11.94 -9.95
C HIS A 34 12.37 11.01 -11.11
N ASP A 35 12.26 9.69 -10.90
CA ASP A 35 12.61 8.69 -11.89
C ASP A 35 11.68 8.77 -13.10
N GLN A 36 12.22 9.18 -14.25
CA GLN A 36 11.41 9.32 -15.47
C GLN A 36 10.99 7.96 -16.05
N GLY A 37 11.74 6.89 -15.78
CA GLY A 37 11.41 5.53 -16.23
C GLY A 37 10.11 5.06 -15.60
N VAL A 38 9.99 5.15 -14.27
CA VAL A 38 8.77 4.81 -13.53
C VAL A 38 7.58 5.66 -14.00
N LEU A 39 7.78 6.98 -14.08
CA LEU A 39 6.70 7.91 -14.40
C LEU A 39 6.20 7.76 -15.85
N GLN A 40 7.10 7.38 -16.78
CA GLN A 40 6.77 7.09 -18.16
C GLN A 40 6.08 5.72 -18.27
N TRP A 41 6.61 4.69 -17.62
CA TRP A 41 6.01 3.36 -17.59
C TRP A 41 4.54 3.41 -17.12
N LEU A 42 4.25 4.12 -16.02
CA LEU A 42 2.88 4.32 -15.54
C LEU A 42 1.97 5.02 -16.56
N ALA A 43 2.52 5.90 -17.40
CA ALA A 43 1.75 6.61 -18.43
C ALA A 43 1.48 5.77 -19.68
N GLU A 44 2.26 4.70 -19.87
CA GLU A 44 2.15 3.76 -20.98
C GLU A 44 1.30 2.53 -20.64
N LEU A 45 0.97 2.33 -19.36
CA LEU A 45 0.00 1.33 -18.95
C LEU A 45 -1.37 1.68 -19.55
N HIS A 46 -2.00 0.69 -20.17
CA HIS A 46 -3.28 0.84 -20.83
C HIS A 46 -4.24 -0.25 -20.40
N TRP A 47 -5.54 0.06 -20.52
CA TRP A 47 -6.60 -0.91 -20.25
C TRP A 47 -6.40 -2.22 -21.05
N PRO A 48 -6.57 -3.41 -20.44
CA PRO A 48 -6.45 -4.68 -21.16
C PRO A 48 -7.42 -4.75 -22.34
N GLN A 49 -7.01 -5.35 -23.45
CA GLN A 49 -7.86 -5.42 -24.64
C GLN A 49 -8.89 -6.56 -24.57
N SER A 50 -8.67 -7.53 -23.70
CA SER A 50 -9.61 -8.63 -23.45
C SER A 50 -9.69 -9.01 -21.97
N GLU A 51 -10.80 -9.63 -21.57
CA GLU A 51 -10.99 -10.16 -20.20
C GLU A 51 -10.11 -11.40 -19.92
N ASP A 52 -9.60 -12.04 -20.97
CA ASP A 52 -8.67 -13.17 -20.89
C ASP A 52 -7.21 -12.72 -20.65
N ASP A 53 -6.92 -11.41 -20.75
CA ASP A 53 -5.62 -10.86 -20.42
C ASP A 53 -5.52 -10.70 -18.89
N SER A 54 -4.77 -11.60 -18.24
CA SER A 54 -4.38 -11.37 -16.85
C SER A 54 -3.52 -10.10 -16.79
N PHE A 55 -4.10 -8.99 -16.33
CA PHE A 55 -3.34 -7.76 -16.19
C PHE A 55 -2.57 -7.76 -14.87
N GLY A 56 -1.26 -7.96 -15.00
CA GLY A 56 -0.26 -7.68 -14.00
C GLY A 56 0.94 -7.12 -14.73
N ASP A 57 1.25 -5.84 -14.51
CA ASP A 57 2.45 -5.20 -15.06
C ASP A 57 3.38 -4.85 -13.91
N ILE A 58 4.66 -5.10 -14.13
CA ILE A 58 5.71 -4.93 -13.12
C ILE A 58 6.76 -4.02 -13.71
N TYR A 59 7.10 -2.97 -12.98
CA TYR A 59 8.32 -2.21 -13.19
C TYR A 59 9.45 -2.82 -12.33
N PRO A 60 10.36 -3.62 -12.89
CA PRO A 60 11.29 -4.45 -12.13
C PRO A 60 12.65 -3.76 -11.96
N ALA A 61 12.65 -2.47 -11.67
CA ALA A 61 13.87 -1.68 -11.54
C ALA A 61 13.83 -0.78 -10.32
N GLU A 62 15.01 -0.56 -9.75
CA GLU A 62 15.17 0.28 -8.58
C GLU A 62 14.89 1.76 -8.90
N PHE A 63 14.26 2.44 -7.95
CA PHE A 63 14.09 3.89 -7.95
C PHE A 63 14.02 4.39 -6.51
N THR A 64 14.12 5.69 -6.33
CA THR A 64 14.12 6.29 -5.00
C THR A 64 12.90 7.16 -4.74
N LEU A 65 12.42 7.12 -3.50
CA LEU A 65 11.45 8.05 -2.94
C LEU A 65 12.12 8.87 -1.85
N THR A 66 11.70 10.12 -1.69
CA THR A 66 12.17 11.03 -0.63
C THR A 66 10.97 11.57 0.14
N PRO A 67 10.24 10.71 0.87
CA PRO A 67 8.99 11.08 1.55
C PRO A 67 9.22 12.09 2.68
N THR A 68 10.43 12.15 3.23
CA THR A 68 10.83 13.17 4.21
C THR A 68 12.15 13.81 3.78
N ALA A 69 12.45 15.01 4.28
CA ALA A 69 13.66 15.74 3.88
C ALA A 69 14.98 15.02 4.25
N SER A 70 14.94 14.04 5.15
CA SER A 70 16.12 13.38 5.72
C SER A 70 16.25 11.90 5.37
N ILE A 71 15.21 11.25 4.85
CA ILE A 71 15.19 9.81 4.59
C ILE A 71 14.84 9.55 3.12
N THR A 72 15.67 8.76 2.45
CA THR A 72 15.41 8.21 1.12
C THR A 72 15.05 6.75 1.25
N LEU A 73 13.96 6.34 0.61
CA LEU A 73 13.59 4.93 0.47
C LEU A 73 14.03 4.44 -0.90
N VAL A 74 14.67 3.27 -0.95
CA VAL A 74 15.00 2.58 -2.20
C VAL A 74 13.89 1.57 -2.46
N CYS A 75 13.14 1.77 -3.53
CA CYS A 75 12.14 0.84 -4.00
C CYS A 75 12.78 -0.09 -5.02
N THR A 76 12.45 -1.37 -5.00
CA THR A 76 12.96 -2.38 -5.95
C THR A 76 12.04 -2.61 -7.13
N GLY A 77 10.84 -2.03 -7.10
CA GLY A 77 9.90 -2.10 -8.19
C GLY A 77 8.51 -1.65 -7.81
N ILE A 78 7.63 -1.70 -8.80
CA ILE A 78 6.19 -1.48 -8.66
C ILE A 78 5.48 -2.65 -9.34
N ASP A 79 4.46 -3.18 -8.70
CA ASP A 79 3.52 -4.11 -9.31
C ASP A 79 2.12 -3.48 -9.36
N VAL A 80 1.47 -3.55 -10.52
CA VAL A 80 0.10 -3.10 -10.75
C VAL A 80 -0.71 -4.26 -11.30
N ALA A 81 -1.69 -4.71 -10.54
CA ALA A 81 -2.49 -5.89 -10.86
C ALA A 81 -3.99 -5.59 -10.84
N LEU A 82 -4.73 -6.15 -11.80
CA LEU A 82 -6.18 -6.09 -11.82
C LEU A 82 -6.78 -7.35 -11.19
N TYR A 83 -7.86 -7.15 -10.44
CA TYR A 83 -8.69 -8.19 -9.85
C TYR A 83 -10.10 -8.05 -10.46
N PRO A 84 -10.34 -8.64 -11.65
CA PRO A 84 -11.57 -8.44 -12.43
C PRO A 84 -12.81 -9.10 -11.82
N ASP A 85 -12.66 -10.18 -11.07
CA ASP A 85 -13.75 -10.87 -10.38
C ASP A 85 -13.37 -11.14 -8.92
N ILE A 86 -14.09 -10.53 -7.97
CA ILE A 86 -14.04 -10.99 -6.59
C ILE A 86 -15.06 -12.11 -6.46
N GLY A 87 -14.57 -13.35 -6.39
CA GLY A 87 -15.37 -14.52 -6.05
C GLY A 87 -15.80 -14.55 -4.59
N ALA A 88 -16.34 -13.46 -4.04
CA ALA A 88 -17.17 -13.38 -2.84
C ALA A 88 -17.55 -11.89 -2.57
N PRO A 89 -18.80 -11.57 -2.20
CA PRO A 89 -19.27 -10.20 -2.05
C PRO A 89 -18.95 -9.60 -0.67
N THR A 90 -18.51 -8.33 -0.58
CA THR A 90 -18.91 -7.32 0.45
C THR A 90 -18.54 -5.88 -0.02
N LEU A 91 -19.02 -4.76 0.54
CA LEU A 91 -20.03 -4.48 1.57
C LEU A 91 -21.14 -3.63 0.92
N GLU A 92 -22.30 -4.24 0.66
CA GLU A 92 -23.57 -3.64 0.20
C GLU A 92 -23.76 -3.24 -1.28
N GLU A 93 -22.78 -3.28 -2.19
CA GLU A 93 -23.02 -3.06 -3.64
C GLU A 93 -22.37 -4.09 -4.56
N GLU A 94 -22.83 -4.14 -5.82
CA GLU A 94 -22.39 -5.05 -6.90
C GLU A 94 -20.86 -5.21 -6.97
N PRO A 95 -20.35 -6.39 -7.37
CA PRO A 95 -18.90 -6.66 -7.36
C PRO A 95 -18.15 -5.58 -8.14
N ALA A 96 -17.34 -4.80 -7.43
CA ALA A 96 -16.45 -3.83 -8.04
C ALA A 96 -15.12 -4.50 -8.41
N SER A 97 -14.61 -4.23 -9.59
CA SER A 97 -13.26 -4.66 -9.97
C SER A 97 -12.21 -3.77 -9.26
N TRP A 98 -11.16 -4.40 -8.72
CA TRP A 98 -10.13 -3.72 -7.93
C TRP A 98 -8.76 -3.73 -8.60
N ILE A 99 -8.04 -2.62 -8.51
CA ILE A 99 -6.65 -2.53 -8.92
C ILE A 99 -5.80 -2.46 -7.66
N GLY A 100 -4.81 -3.34 -7.57
CA GLY A 100 -3.76 -3.30 -6.56
C GLY A 100 -2.55 -2.58 -7.10
N ILE A 101 -1.98 -1.72 -6.26
CA ILE A 101 -0.75 -0.98 -6.54
C ILE A 101 0.22 -1.28 -5.40
N ASN A 102 1.32 -1.94 -5.73
CA ASN A 102 2.28 -2.49 -4.78
C ASN A 102 3.65 -1.84 -5.00
N LEU A 103 4.11 -1.04 -4.04
CA LEU A 103 5.48 -0.53 -3.96
C LEU A 103 6.36 -1.53 -3.24
N GLN A 104 7.43 -2.01 -3.88
CA GLN A 104 8.27 -3.08 -3.34
C GLN A 104 9.58 -2.56 -2.75
N PHE A 105 10.03 -3.17 -1.66
CA PHE A 105 11.28 -2.86 -0.96
C PHE A 105 12.01 -4.14 -0.58
N GLU A 106 13.32 -4.17 -0.69
CA GLU A 106 14.14 -5.19 -0.05
C GLU A 106 14.17 -4.98 1.46
N SER A 107 13.76 -5.97 2.25
CA SER A 107 13.67 -5.83 3.72
C SER A 107 15.02 -5.47 4.36
N GLU A 108 16.13 -5.92 3.77
CA GLU A 108 17.51 -5.63 4.22
C GLU A 108 17.87 -4.14 4.09
N THR A 109 17.21 -3.40 3.19
CA THR A 109 17.39 -1.95 3.07
C THR A 109 16.75 -1.23 4.27
N LEU A 110 15.69 -1.80 4.84
CA LEU A 110 14.87 -1.20 5.89
C LEU A 110 15.24 -1.67 7.31
N GLN A 111 15.79 -2.87 7.46
CA GLN A 111 16.15 -3.51 8.73
C GLN A 111 17.65 -3.84 8.77
N GLU A 112 18.26 -3.92 9.96
CA GLU A 112 19.66 -4.37 10.09
C GLU A 112 19.78 -5.90 9.97
N GLU A 113 18.81 -6.61 10.54
CA GLU A 113 18.66 -8.07 10.44
C GLU A 113 17.22 -8.40 10.01
N ILE A 114 17.02 -9.48 9.25
CA ILE A 114 15.69 -9.89 8.81
C ILE A 114 14.81 -10.22 10.02
N HIS A 115 13.60 -9.66 10.05
CA HIS A 115 12.63 -9.72 11.14
C HIS A 115 13.02 -8.96 12.41
N SER A 116 14.06 -8.12 12.36
CA SER A 116 14.39 -7.19 13.43
C SER A 116 13.52 -5.94 13.37
N VAL A 117 13.73 -5.04 14.34
CA VAL A 117 13.11 -3.72 14.36
C VAL A 117 13.63 -2.90 13.17
N TYR A 118 12.75 -2.10 12.56
CA TYR A 118 13.14 -1.19 11.49
C TYR A 118 14.17 -0.14 11.94
N LYS A 119 15.08 0.22 11.02
CA LYS A 119 16.08 1.28 11.25
C LYS A 119 15.39 2.61 11.63
N SER A 120 16.05 3.42 12.44
CA SER A 120 15.52 4.72 12.85
C SER A 120 15.19 5.61 11.65
N GLY A 121 14.07 6.35 11.71
CA GLY A 121 13.59 7.20 10.64
C GLY A 121 12.84 6.47 9.52
N ILE A 122 13.01 5.15 9.36
CA ILE A 122 12.25 4.37 8.37
C ILE A 122 10.76 4.37 8.71
N GLY A 123 10.40 4.25 9.99
CA GLY A 123 9.00 4.32 10.44
C GLY A 123 8.31 5.60 9.96
N GLY A 124 8.92 6.75 10.22
CA GLY A 124 8.41 8.05 9.76
C GLY A 124 8.28 8.14 8.23
N ALA A 125 9.27 7.65 7.48
CA ALA A 125 9.27 7.68 6.01
C ALA A 125 8.18 6.77 5.40
N ILE A 126 8.03 5.55 5.91
CA ILE A 126 6.97 4.62 5.50
C ILE A 126 5.61 5.19 5.88
N TRP A 127 5.45 5.74 7.08
CA TRP A 127 4.19 6.37 7.51
C TRP A 127 3.78 7.53 6.60
N HIS A 128 4.72 8.41 6.24
CA HIS A 128 4.46 9.50 5.29
C HIS A 128 4.04 8.97 3.91
N THR A 129 4.66 7.87 3.48
CA THR A 129 4.29 7.17 2.24
C THR A 129 2.87 6.64 2.31
N LEU A 130 2.50 5.93 3.38
CA LEU A 130 1.13 5.46 3.60
C LEU A 130 0.12 6.60 3.63
N ARG A 131 0.42 7.72 4.29
CA ARG A 131 -0.49 8.88 4.34
C ARG A 131 -0.73 9.48 2.95
N THR A 132 0.32 9.61 2.15
CA THR A 132 0.22 10.15 0.79
C THR A 132 -0.63 9.25 -0.09
N LEU A 133 -0.41 7.94 -0.01
CA LEU A 133 -1.20 6.96 -0.74
C LEU A 133 -2.64 6.85 -0.21
N ALA A 134 -2.87 6.91 1.10
CA ALA A 134 -4.22 6.84 1.68
C ALA A 134 -5.06 8.07 1.32
N LYS A 135 -4.43 9.23 1.16
CA LYS A 135 -5.07 10.42 0.59
C LYS A 135 -5.41 10.20 -0.89
N ALA A 136 -4.51 9.56 -1.64
CA ALA A 136 -4.70 9.30 -3.06
C ALA A 136 -5.67 8.15 -3.34
N PHE A 137 -5.85 7.19 -2.43
CA PHE A 137 -6.62 5.95 -2.56
C PHE A 137 -7.39 5.62 -1.25
N PRO A 138 -8.50 6.34 -0.96
CA PRO A 138 -9.25 6.19 0.29
C PRO A 138 -10.23 4.99 0.30
N GLU A 139 -10.19 4.13 -0.70
CA GLU A 139 -11.23 3.13 -0.95
C GLU A 139 -11.20 2.00 0.09
N LEU A 140 -10.03 1.41 0.38
CA LEU A 140 -9.91 0.23 1.25
C LEU A 140 -8.83 0.34 2.33
N GLY A 141 -7.92 1.30 2.21
CA GLY A 141 -6.77 1.46 3.09
C GLY A 141 -5.46 1.16 2.38
N VAL A 142 -4.36 1.52 3.05
CA VAL A 142 -2.99 1.34 2.57
C VAL A 142 -2.18 0.64 3.65
N TYR A 143 -1.44 -0.39 3.26
CA TYR A 143 -0.81 -1.34 4.18
C TYR A 143 0.66 -1.47 3.85
N PHE A 144 1.48 -1.69 4.86
CA PHE A 144 2.87 -2.10 4.76
C PHE A 144 2.99 -3.52 5.34
N THR A 145 3.47 -4.46 4.53
CA THR A 145 3.41 -5.90 4.84
C THR A 145 4.51 -6.71 4.14
N GLU A 146 4.93 -7.80 4.79
CA GLU A 146 5.82 -8.81 4.19
C GLU A 146 5.05 -9.90 3.41
N GLU A 147 3.70 -9.84 3.38
CA GLU A 147 2.90 -10.83 2.67
C GLU A 147 3.06 -10.69 1.15
N TRP A 148 3.76 -11.65 0.53
CA TRP A 148 4.23 -11.51 -0.85
C TRP A 148 3.12 -11.61 -1.91
N GLN A 149 2.04 -12.36 -1.72
CA GLN A 149 1.18 -12.71 -2.88
C GLN A 149 -0.29 -12.98 -2.63
N GLU A 150 -0.76 -13.10 -1.40
CA GLU A 150 -2.12 -13.59 -1.21
C GLU A 150 -3.14 -12.51 -0.89
N ASN A 151 -2.71 -11.24 -0.75
CA ASN A 151 -3.67 -10.13 -0.68
C ASN A 151 -4.69 -10.35 0.46
N ARG A 152 -4.31 -11.12 1.49
CA ARG A 152 -5.23 -11.70 2.48
C ARG A 152 -5.79 -10.64 3.41
N SER A 153 -5.00 -9.62 3.70
CA SER A 153 -5.43 -8.48 4.53
C SER A 153 -6.67 -7.79 3.93
N TRP A 154 -6.66 -7.49 2.63
CA TRP A 154 -7.81 -6.84 2.00
C TRP A 154 -8.99 -7.78 1.80
N ARG A 155 -8.73 -9.05 1.44
CA ARG A 155 -9.78 -10.08 1.33
C ARG A 155 -10.43 -10.39 2.66
N SER A 156 -9.74 -10.28 3.78
CA SER A 156 -10.38 -10.45 5.08
C SER A 156 -11.39 -9.33 5.42
N ILE A 157 -11.18 -8.14 4.86
CA ILE A 157 -12.09 -6.99 5.01
C ILE A 157 -13.24 -7.09 3.99
N VAL A 158 -12.94 -7.53 2.76
CA VAL A 158 -13.88 -7.54 1.62
C VAL A 158 -14.61 -8.88 1.45
N GLU A 159 -14.13 -9.97 2.03
CA GLU A 159 -14.72 -11.30 1.92
C GLU A 159 -15.03 -11.90 3.30
N GLU A 160 -14.79 -11.15 4.38
CA GLU A 160 -14.83 -11.63 5.78
C GLU A 160 -13.99 -12.91 6.01
N ALA A 161 -12.97 -13.12 5.16
CA ALA A 161 -12.16 -14.32 5.11
C ALA A 161 -10.70 -14.03 5.46
N GLY A 162 -10.27 -14.40 6.67
CA GLY A 162 -8.87 -14.27 7.10
C GLY A 162 -8.69 -13.36 8.31
N ASP A 163 -7.45 -12.87 8.50
CA ASP A 163 -7.09 -11.97 9.59
C ASP A 163 -6.87 -10.54 9.03
N PRO A 164 -7.71 -9.55 9.41
CA PRO A 164 -7.56 -8.17 8.95
C PRO A 164 -6.31 -7.50 9.49
N TRP A 165 -5.61 -8.12 10.45
CA TRP A 165 -4.39 -7.61 11.08
C TRP A 165 -3.09 -8.12 10.44
N ALA A 166 -3.17 -8.70 9.24
CA ALA A 166 -2.02 -9.18 8.47
C ALA A 166 -1.19 -8.04 7.82
N PHE A 167 -0.71 -7.11 8.64
CA PHE A 167 0.13 -5.98 8.24
C PHE A 167 1.03 -5.53 9.41
N GLU A 168 2.10 -4.82 9.09
CA GLU A 168 3.01 -4.26 10.11
C GLU A 168 2.73 -2.78 10.39
N LEU A 169 2.19 -2.06 9.41
CA LEU A 169 1.71 -0.69 9.52
C LEU A 169 0.59 -0.47 8.50
N ALA A 170 -0.51 0.18 8.87
CA ALA A 170 -1.59 0.46 7.94
C ALA A 170 -2.34 1.75 8.28
N ILE A 171 -3.01 2.32 7.27
CA ILE A 171 -3.97 3.41 7.40
C ILE A 171 -5.26 3.00 6.71
N PHE A 172 -6.37 3.10 7.44
CA PHE A 172 -7.69 2.72 6.98
C PHE A 172 -8.64 3.92 6.94
N PRO A 173 -9.48 4.04 5.91
CA PRO A 173 -10.52 5.05 5.87
C PRO A 173 -11.54 4.82 7.00
N ARG A 174 -12.09 5.91 7.55
CA ARG A 174 -13.01 5.87 8.71
C ARG A 174 -14.23 4.98 8.52
N LYS A 175 -14.70 4.81 7.27
CA LYS A 175 -15.83 3.93 6.93
C LYS A 175 -15.59 2.46 7.31
N LEU A 176 -14.33 2.04 7.45
CA LEU A 176 -13.96 0.67 7.81
C LEU A 176 -13.79 0.47 9.33
N ALA A 177 -13.98 1.49 10.16
CA ALA A 177 -13.84 1.35 11.62
C ALA A 177 -14.64 0.18 12.24
N PRO A 178 -15.86 -0.17 11.77
CA PRO A 178 -16.59 -1.33 12.29
C PRO A 178 -15.88 -2.68 12.14
N PHE A 179 -14.91 -2.81 11.22
CA PHE A 179 -14.13 -4.06 11.05
C PHE A 179 -12.97 -4.18 12.05
N PHE A 180 -12.69 -3.12 12.81
CA PHE A 180 -11.55 -3.04 13.73
C PHE A 180 -11.97 -2.77 15.17
N GLU A 181 -13.17 -3.21 15.57
CA GLU A 181 -13.74 -2.97 16.91
C GLU A 181 -12.86 -3.51 18.05
N SER A 182 -12.07 -4.56 17.80
CA SER A 182 -11.15 -5.16 18.77
C SER A 182 -9.73 -5.14 18.25
N VAL A 183 -8.93 -4.16 18.69
CA VAL A 183 -7.49 -4.08 18.37
C VAL A 183 -6.74 -5.18 19.13
N PRO A 184 -6.04 -6.11 18.44
CA PRO A 184 -5.27 -7.16 19.08
C PRO A 184 -4.16 -6.61 19.96
N ALA A 185 -3.77 -7.39 20.97
CA ALA A 185 -2.57 -7.10 21.74
C ALA A 185 -1.35 -7.10 20.81
N GLY A 186 -0.48 -6.09 20.94
CA GLY A 186 0.72 -5.94 20.11
C GLY A 186 0.54 -4.99 18.92
N PHE A 187 -0.58 -4.28 18.84
CA PHE A 187 -0.75 -3.13 17.94
C PHE A 187 -0.93 -1.84 18.72
N ASP A 188 -0.25 -0.79 18.27
CA ASP A 188 -0.50 0.59 18.65
C ASP A 188 -1.40 1.26 17.60
N GLY A 189 -2.23 2.21 18.03
CA GLY A 189 -3.19 2.91 17.15
C GLY A 189 -3.04 4.42 17.20
N THR A 190 -3.36 5.08 16.09
CA THR A 190 -3.42 6.55 15.98
C THR A 190 -4.56 6.99 15.05
N VAL A 191 -4.88 8.28 15.09
CA VAL A 191 -5.86 8.91 14.18
C VAL A 191 -5.16 9.99 13.36
N THR A 192 -5.40 9.96 12.05
CA THR A 192 -4.90 10.97 11.11
C THR A 192 -6.06 11.61 10.32
N LYS A 193 -5.75 12.60 9.48
CA LYS A 193 -6.72 13.20 8.56
C LYS A 193 -7.29 12.17 7.59
N GLU A 194 -6.45 11.25 7.12
CA GLU A 194 -6.80 10.24 6.13
C GLU A 194 -7.62 9.07 6.72
N GLY A 195 -7.65 8.93 8.06
CA GLY A 195 -8.35 7.81 8.70
C GLY A 195 -7.84 7.45 10.09
N PHE A 196 -7.81 6.15 10.39
CA PHE A 196 -7.16 5.59 11.57
C PHE A 196 -6.02 4.69 11.12
N GLY A 197 -4.93 4.65 11.88
CA GLY A 197 -3.77 3.82 11.54
C GLY A 197 -3.34 2.95 12.70
N PHE A 198 -2.68 1.85 12.36
CA PHE A 198 -2.21 0.85 13.29
C PHE A 198 -0.79 0.44 12.95
N ALA A 199 0.04 0.20 13.97
CA ALA A 199 1.41 -0.29 13.84
C ALA A 199 1.63 -1.48 14.76
N GLN A 200 2.29 -2.53 14.28
CA GLN A 200 2.68 -3.66 15.11
C GLN A 200 3.82 -3.24 16.05
N SER A 201 3.57 -3.21 17.36
CA SER A 201 4.43 -2.56 18.36
C SER A 201 5.86 -3.11 18.43
N ASN A 202 6.06 -4.38 18.08
CA ASN A 202 7.38 -5.04 18.14
C ASN A 202 8.26 -4.81 16.90
N ARG A 203 7.74 -4.17 15.85
CA ARG A 203 8.49 -3.88 14.62
C ARG A 203 9.19 -2.52 14.65
N TRP A 204 8.85 -1.66 15.59
CA TRP A 204 9.28 -0.27 15.61
C TRP A 204 9.92 0.08 16.97
N SER A 205 11.08 0.75 16.94
CA SER A 205 11.72 1.26 18.16
C SER A 205 10.96 2.45 18.74
N ILE A 206 10.36 3.25 17.86
CA ILE A 206 9.47 4.38 18.13
C ILE A 206 8.27 4.22 17.20
N ALA A 207 7.07 4.57 17.68
CA ALA A 207 5.87 4.51 16.84
C ALA A 207 6.05 5.35 15.55
N PRO A 208 5.72 4.81 14.36
CA PRO A 208 6.02 5.45 13.07
C PRO A 208 5.50 6.88 12.89
N TRP A 209 4.33 7.19 13.45
CA TRP A 209 3.75 8.54 13.38
C TRP A 209 4.47 9.57 14.25
N THR A 210 5.16 9.15 15.31
CA THR A 210 5.92 10.07 16.18
C THR A 210 7.18 10.57 15.50
N GLU A 211 7.73 9.81 14.55
CA GLU A 211 8.90 10.21 13.75
C GLU A 211 8.54 11.08 12.53
N ALA A 212 7.25 11.22 12.22
CA ALA A 212 6.77 11.90 11.02
C ALA A 212 6.25 13.33 11.26
N GLU A 213 6.16 13.76 12.52
CA GLU A 213 5.78 15.11 12.96
C GLU A 213 7.00 15.98 13.27
#